data_AF-A0A0F9LKS0-F1
#
_entry.id   AF-A0A0F9LKS0-F1
#
_cell.length_a   1.000
_cell.length_b   1.000
_cell.length_c   1.000
_cell.angle_alpha   90.00
_cell.angle_beta   90.00
_cell.angle_gamma   90.00
#
_symmetry.space_group_name_H-M   'P 1'
#
loop_
_entity.id
_entity.type
_entity.pdbx_description
1 polymer ?
#
loop_
_entity_poly.entity_id
_entity_poly.type
_entity_poly.pdbx_seq_one_letter_code
_entity_poly.pdbx_strand_id
1 'polypeptide(L)'
;MLNPNKGASTDVLVRLKAASYERFRIELFNSVEKLLEDFDMTWQDLARKLGWSISGDGAWLKRKIGNEELDLQELNEIAHVFSSEPYLIFRPRFPWTQT
;
A
#
# COMPACT_ATOMS: atom_id res chain seq x y z
N MET A 1 -14.77 -23.54 12.83
CA MET A 1 -15.50 -22.61 11.94
C MET A 1 -15.99 -23.40 10.72
N LEU A 2 -17.29 -23.38 10.43
CA LEU A 2 -17.84 -23.90 9.18
C LEU A 2 -17.39 -22.97 8.04
N ASN A 3 -16.81 -23.51 6.97
CA ASN A 3 -16.40 -22.72 5.82
C ASN A 3 -17.66 -22.04 5.22
N PRO A 4 -17.78 -20.70 5.28
CA PRO A 4 -18.98 -20.00 4.82
C PRO A 4 -19.19 -20.13 3.30
N ASN A 5 -18.16 -20.59 2.58
CA ASN A 5 -18.17 -20.78 1.14
C ASN A 5 -18.61 -22.19 0.72
N LYS A 6 -18.95 -23.07 1.67
CA LYS A 6 -19.32 -24.47 1.40
C LYS A 6 -20.71 -24.51 0.74
N GLY A 7 -20.75 -24.64 -0.59
CA GLY A 7 -21.98 -24.70 -1.39
C GLY A 7 -22.25 -23.49 -2.29
N ALA A 8 -21.39 -22.47 -2.27
CA ALA A 8 -21.47 -21.35 -3.21
C ALA A 8 -21.06 -21.80 -4.63
N SER A 9 -21.74 -21.29 -5.65
CA SER A 9 -21.33 -21.52 -7.04
C SER A 9 -19.98 -20.85 -7.31
N THR A 10 -19.22 -21.41 -8.23
CA THR A 10 -17.90 -20.89 -8.63
C THR A 10 -17.96 -19.40 -9.01
N ASP A 11 -19.02 -18.98 -9.69
CA ASP A 11 -19.23 -17.58 -10.09
C ASP A 11 -19.37 -16.62 -8.90
N VAL A 12 -20.05 -17.06 -7.83
CA VAL A 12 -20.20 -16.26 -6.61
C VAL A 12 -18.85 -16.12 -5.90
N LEU A 13 -18.07 -17.19 -5.85
CA LEU A 13 -16.74 -17.17 -5.24
C LEU A 13 -15.76 -16.28 -6.01
N VAL A 14 -15.82 -16.29 -7.34
CA VAL A 14 -15.02 -15.38 -8.19
C VAL A 14 -15.39 -13.92 -7.92
N ARG A 15 -16.68 -13.59 -7.85
CA ARG A 15 -17.14 -12.22 -7.56
C ARG A 15 -16.76 -11.75 -6.15
N LEU A 16 -16.91 -12.62 -5.15
CA LEU A 16 -16.51 -12.32 -3.76
C LEU A 16 -14.99 -12.11 -3.66
N LYS A 17 -14.20 -12.91 -4.38
CA LYS A 17 -12.74 -12.74 -4.45
C LYS A 17 -12.38 -11.40 -5.09
N ALA A 18 -13.01 -11.05 -6.21
CA ALA A 18 -12.79 -9.76 -6.88
C ALA A 18 -13.16 -8.56 -5.99
N ALA A 19 -14.30 -8.63 -5.28
CA ALA A 19 -14.72 -7.58 -4.35
C ALA A 19 -13.79 -7.45 -3.14
N SER A 20 -13.29 -8.58 -2.62
CA SER A 20 -12.32 -8.59 -1.52
C SER A 20 -10.98 -8.00 -1.94
N TYR A 21 -10.55 -8.30 -3.17
CA TYR A 21 -9.34 -7.73 -3.76
C TYR A 21 -9.45 -6.21 -3.92
N GLU A 22 -10.57 -5.73 -4.47
CA GLU A 22 -10.82 -4.30 -4.65
C GLU A 22 -10.75 -3.55 -3.32
N ARG A 23 -11.40 -4.10 -2.28
CA ARG A 23 -11.34 -3.52 -0.94
C ARG A 23 -9.91 -3.48 -0.40
N PHE A 24 -9.17 -4.58 -0.52
CA PHE A 24 -7.78 -4.65 -0.07
C PHE A 24 -6.90 -3.62 -0.79
N ARG A 25 -7.10 -3.43 -2.10
CA ARG A 25 -6.38 -2.43 -2.90
C ARG A 25 -6.61 -1.01 -2.41
N ILE A 26 -7.86 -0.65 -2.12
CA ILE A 26 -8.21 0.67 -1.55
C ILE A 26 -7.54 0.86 -0.19
N GLU A 27 -7.60 -0.16 0.68
CA GLU A 27 -6.97 -0.12 2.00
C GLU A 27 -5.43 0.02 1.89
N LEU A 28 -4.80 -0.69 0.96
CA LEU A 28 -3.37 -0.58 0.67
C LEU A 28 -2.99 0.82 0.19
N PHE A 29 -3.71 1.36 -0.80
CA PHE A 29 -3.47 2.69 -1.33
C PHE A 29 -3.53 3.76 -0.24
N ASN A 30 -4.58 3.73 0.60
CA ASN A 30 -4.73 4.67 1.72
C ASN A 30 -3.62 4.50 2.76
N SER A 31 -3.15 3.27 2.99
CA SER A 31 -2.05 3.01 3.92
C SER A 31 -0.74 3.57 3.38
N VAL A 32 -0.47 3.43 2.09
CA VAL A 32 0.70 4.03 1.44
C VAL A 32 0.62 5.56 1.50
N GLU A 33 -0.53 6.19 1.24
CA GLU A 33 -0.66 7.65 1.38
C GLU A 33 -0.33 8.15 2.79
N LYS A 34 -0.80 7.45 3.82
CA LYS A 34 -0.47 7.81 5.22
C LYS A 34 1.00 7.63 5.53
N LEU A 35 1.62 6.54 5.06
CA LEU A 35 3.04 6.33 5.24
C LEU A 35 3.85 7.42 4.52
N LEU A 36 3.48 7.79 3.30
CA LEU A 36 4.10 8.90 2.59
C LEU A 36 4.05 10.21 3.42
N GLU A 37 2.89 10.52 4.01
CA GLU A 37 2.74 11.66 4.92
C GLU A 37 3.62 11.53 6.18
N ASP A 38 3.59 10.38 6.86
CA ASP A 38 4.37 10.11 8.07
C ASP A 38 5.89 10.26 7.85
N PHE A 39 6.35 9.90 6.64
CA PHE A 39 7.76 9.98 6.25
C PHE A 39 8.12 11.28 5.51
N ASP A 40 7.18 12.22 5.33
CA ASP A 40 7.35 13.45 4.54
C ASP A 40 7.92 13.15 3.12
N MET A 41 7.40 12.08 2.51
CA MET A 41 7.79 11.62 1.18
C MET A 41 6.69 11.88 0.17
N THR A 42 7.07 12.29 -1.04
CA THR A 42 6.13 12.33 -2.15
C THR A 42 6.01 10.97 -2.84
N TRP A 43 4.92 10.78 -3.59
CA TRP A 43 4.79 9.65 -4.53
C TRP A 43 5.97 9.53 -5.49
N GLN A 44 6.59 10.66 -5.85
CA GLN A 44 7.77 10.68 -6.73
C GLN A 44 9.00 10.12 -6.01
N ASP A 45 9.19 10.43 -4.73
CA ASP A 45 10.32 9.93 -3.95
C ASP A 45 10.20 8.42 -3.73
N LEU A 46 8.98 7.93 -3.46
CA LEU A 46 8.72 6.49 -3.39
C LEU A 46 9.00 5.81 -4.72
N ALA A 47 8.58 6.40 -5.85
CA ALA A 47 8.88 5.85 -7.18
C ALA A 47 10.38 5.77 -7.47
N ARG A 48 11.16 6.77 -7.03
CA ARG A 48 12.62 6.74 -7.13
C ARG A 48 13.25 5.67 -6.24
N LYS A 49 12.76 5.49 -5.00
CA LYS A 49 13.26 4.47 -4.05
C LYS A 49 12.97 3.04 -4.51
N LEU A 50 11.80 2.82 -5.09
CA LEU A 50 11.42 1.53 -5.66
C LEU A 50 12.16 1.21 -6.96
N GLY A 51 12.56 2.24 -7.72
CA GLY A 51 13.22 2.05 -9.02
C GLY A 51 12.31 1.48 -10.11
N TRP A 52 11.00 1.39 -9.87
CA TRP A 52 10.02 0.81 -10.81
C TRP A 52 9.76 1.66 -12.05
N SER A 53 10.01 2.96 -11.95
CA SER A 53 9.84 3.90 -13.05
C SER A 53 11.21 4.40 -13.50
N ILE A 54 11.52 4.23 -14.79
CA ILE A 54 12.75 4.77 -15.41
C ILE A 54 12.82 6.30 -15.24
N SER A 55 11.67 6.98 -15.17
CA SER A 55 11.55 8.43 -14.98
C SER A 55 11.29 8.86 -13.53
N GLY A 56 11.08 7.92 -12.61
CA GLY A 56 10.63 8.22 -11.25
C GLY A 56 9.27 8.92 -11.21
N ASP A 57 8.36 8.61 -12.15
CA ASP A 57 7.05 9.24 -12.21
C ASP A 57 6.13 8.77 -11.07
N GLY A 58 5.93 9.65 -10.08
CA GLY A 58 5.04 9.40 -8.94
C GLY A 58 3.57 9.27 -9.33
N ALA A 59 3.12 9.92 -10.41
CA ALA A 59 1.74 9.80 -10.87
C ALA A 59 1.48 8.41 -11.47
N TRP A 60 2.46 7.85 -12.18
CA TRP A 60 2.41 6.46 -12.64
C TRP A 60 2.35 5.49 -11.45
N LEU A 61 3.22 5.64 -10.45
CA LEU A 61 3.21 4.76 -9.28
C LEU A 61 1.88 4.84 -8.52
N LYS A 62 1.35 6.05 -8.33
CA LYS A 62 0.05 6.28 -7.70
C LYS A 62 -1.07 5.55 -8.45
N ARG A 63 -1.08 5.61 -9.79
CA ARG A 63 -2.04 4.85 -10.61
C ARG A 63 -1.83 3.35 -10.49
N LYS A 64 -0.59 2.88 -10.49
CA LYS A 64 -0.27 1.45 -10.37
C LYS A 64 -0.80 0.87 -9.05
N ILE A 65 -0.45 1.48 -7.92
CA ILE A 65 -0.92 1.01 -6.61
C ILE A 65 -2.44 1.18 -6.46
N GLY A 66 -3.02 2.24 -7.01
CA GLY A 66 -4.45 2.52 -6.88
C GLY A 66 -5.34 1.71 -7.81
N ASN A 67 -4.86 1.32 -9.00
CA ASN A 67 -5.73 0.82 -10.07
C ASN A 67 -5.29 -0.53 -10.67
N GLU A 68 -4.05 -0.96 -10.48
CA GLU A 68 -3.51 -2.17 -11.12
C GLU A 68 -3.34 -3.30 -10.09
N GLU A 69 -3.21 -4.53 -10.59
CA GLU A 69 -2.89 -5.65 -9.72
C GLU A 69 -1.41 -5.59 -9.34
N LEU A 70 -1.12 -5.70 -8.04
CA LEU A 70 0.24 -5.81 -7.52
C LEU A 70 0.55 -7.27 -7.20
N ASP A 71 1.74 -7.71 -7.58
CA ASP A 71 2.23 -9.03 -7.17
C ASP A 71 2.84 -9.00 -5.76
N LEU A 72 3.17 -10.19 -5.23
CA LEU A 72 3.73 -10.31 -3.89
C LEU A 72 5.12 -9.67 -3.76
N GLN A 73 5.92 -9.69 -4.82
CA GLN A 73 7.25 -9.09 -4.82
C GLN A 73 7.13 -7.57 -4.72
N GLU A 74 6.24 -6.98 -5.51
CA GLU A 74 5.96 -5.55 -5.51
C GLU A 74 5.47 -5.06 -4.14
N LEU A 75 4.57 -5.83 -3.50
CA LEU A 75 4.13 -5.55 -2.13
C LEU A 75 5.29 -5.60 -1.12
N ASN A 76 6.18 -6.58 -1.25
CA ASN A 76 7.35 -6.71 -0.39
C ASN A 76 8.34 -5.56 -0.58
N GLU A 77 8.55 -5.09 -1.82
CA GLU A 77 9.43 -3.96 -2.12
C GLU A 77 8.87 -2.64 -1.54
N ILE A 78 7.55 -2.41 -1.65
CA ILE A 78 6.89 -1.28 -0.98
C ILE A 78 7.09 -1.35 0.54
N ALA A 79 6.82 -2.51 1.15
CA ALA A 79 7.01 -2.70 2.58
C ALA A 79 8.47 -2.50 2.99
N HIS A 80 9.42 -2.95 2.16
CA HIS A 80 10.84 -2.78 2.42
C HIS A 80 11.24 -1.30 2.51
N VAL A 81 10.75 -0.45 1.61
CA VAL A 81 11.04 1.00 1.64
C VAL A 81 10.65 1.62 2.98
N PHE A 82 9.46 1.31 3.50
CA PHE A 82 8.99 1.87 4.77
C PHE A 82 9.60 1.20 6.02
N SER A 83 10.00 -0.08 5.92
CA SER A 83 10.65 -0.81 7.02
C SER A 83 12.16 -0.53 7.17
N SER A 84 12.82 -0.12 6.09
CA SER A 84 14.27 0.11 6.04
C SER A 84 14.67 1.55 6.41
N GLU A 85 13.71 2.47 6.52
CA GLU A 85 13.94 3.85 6.96
C GLU A 85 14.22 3.89 8.48
N PRO A 86 15.46 4.20 8.93
CA PRO A 86 15.82 4.26 10.36
C PRO A 86 15.12 5.39 11.13
N TYR A 87 14.43 6.29 10.43
CA TYR A 87 13.85 7.52 10.97
C TYR A 87 12.60 7.31 11.84
N LEU A 88 12.04 6.10 11.89
CA LEU A 88 10.86 5.76 12.69
C LEU A 88 11.12 5.64 14.20
N ILE A 89 12.38 5.46 14.64
CA ILE A 89 12.70 5.25 16.06
C ILE A 89 12.98 6.58 16.79
N PHE A 90 13.37 7.64 16.07
CA PHE A 90 13.97 8.84 16.69
C PHE A 90 13.24 10.17 16.47
N ARG A 91 12.04 10.19 15.87
CA ARG A 91 11.21 11.41 15.92
C ARG A 91 10.26 11.34 17.11
N PRO A 92 10.47 12.15 18.17
CA PRO A 92 9.40 12.39 19.13
C PRO A 92 8.22 12.97 18.34
N ARG A 93 7.09 12.26 18.38
CA ARG A 93 5.81 12.71 17.83
C ARG A 93 5.52 14.08 18.48
N PHE A 94 5.67 15.17 17.74
CA PHE A 94 5.52 16.53 18.26
C PHE A 94 4.04 16.86 18.54
N PRO A 95 3.72 17.66 19.58
CA PRO A 95 4.36 17.74 20.89
C PRO A 95 3.40 17.29 22.01
N TRP A 96 3.95 16.70 23.07
CA TRP A 96 3.26 16.54 24.37
C TRP A 96 3.12 17.87 25.13
N THR A 97 3.07 19.01 24.44
CA THR A 97 3.00 20.34 25.04
C THR A 97 2.26 21.32 24.14
N GLN A 98 0.93 21.34 24.24
CA GLN A 98 0.18 22.60 24.26
C GLN A 98 -0.90 22.45 25.34
N THR A 99 -0.58 23.00 26.51
CA THR A 99 -1.45 23.48 27.62
C THR A 99 -2.75 22.76 27.90
#